data_AF-A0A535V4W6-F1
#
_entry.id   AF-A0A535V4W6-F1
#
_cell.length_a   1.000
_cell.length_b   1.000
_cell.length_c   1.000
_cell.angle_alpha   90.00
_cell.angle_beta   90.00
_cell.angle_gamma   90.00
#
_symmetry.space_group_name_H-M   'P 1'
#
loop_
_entity.id
_entity.type
_entity.pdbx_description
1 polymer ?
#
loop_
_entity_poly.entity_id
_entity_poly.type
_entity_poly.pdbx_seq_one_letter_code
_entity_poly.pdbx_strand_id
1 'polypeptide(L)' 'MSRPGAIPMPSESVVLTLARIASKVQATLVPKPGADRARVSLQTARNDRRRAMESVLVLLDDAGVREYVAELDRLGAL' A
#
# COMPACT_ATOMS: atom_id res chain seq x y z
N MET A 1 -28.99 16.93 -0.35
CA MET A 1 -29.02 15.45 -0.30
C MET A 1 -28.19 14.92 -1.46
N SER A 2 -26.89 14.68 -1.25
CA SER A 2 -25.99 14.19 -2.29
C SER A 2 -26.16 12.68 -2.42
N ARG A 3 -26.42 12.18 -3.63
CA ARG A 3 -26.38 10.73 -3.93
C ARG A 3 -25.03 10.18 -3.48
N PRO A 4 -24.93 8.93 -2.96
CA PRO A 4 -23.64 8.30 -2.77
C PRO A 4 -22.97 8.26 -4.15
N GLY A 5 -21.96 9.11 -4.33
CA GLY A 5 -21.20 9.20 -5.57
C GLY A 5 -20.61 7.83 -5.81
N ALA A 6 -20.88 7.27 -6.99
CA ALA A 6 -20.27 6.00 -7.38
C ALA A 6 -18.75 6.14 -7.24
N ILE A 7 -18.11 5.17 -6.58
CA ILE A 7 -16.65 5.13 -6.48
C ILE A 7 -16.11 5.14 -7.91
N PRO A 8 -15.22 6.07 -8.27
CA PRO A 8 -14.66 6.16 -9.61
C PRO A 8 -13.98 4.83 -9.94
N MET A 9 -14.19 4.33 -11.15
CA MET A 9 -13.51 3.11 -11.58
C MET A 9 -12.03 3.45 -11.80
N PRO A 10 -11.09 2.81 -11.08
CA PRO A 10 -9.67 3.03 -11.31
C PRO A 10 -9.26 2.50 -12.69
N SER A 11 -8.22 3.10 -13.27
CA SER A 11 -7.57 2.51 -14.44
C SER A 11 -6.90 1.17 -14.08
N GLU A 12 -6.68 0.31 -15.07
CA GLU A 12 -5.99 -0.97 -14.88
C GLU A 12 -4.60 -0.79 -14.25
N SER A 13 -3.85 0.24 -14.65
CA SER A 13 -2.53 0.55 -14.08
C SER A 13 -2.61 0.91 -12.60
N VAL A 14 -3.64 1.65 -12.18
CA VAL A 14 -3.88 1.99 -10.76
C VAL A 14 -4.23 0.72 -9.99
N VAL A 15 -5.09 -0.14 -10.51
CA VAL A 15 -5.44 -1.42 -9.88
C VAL A 15 -4.20 -2.29 -9.68
N LEU A 16 -3.38 -2.45 -10.71
CA LEU A 16 -2.16 -3.25 -10.63
C LEU A 16 -1.16 -2.68 -9.63
N THR A 17 -1.04 -1.35 -9.55
CA THR A 17 -0.12 -0.69 -8.60
C THR A 17 -0.61 -0.85 -7.16
N LEU A 18 -1.90 -0.63 -6.91
CA LEU A 18 -2.53 -0.87 -5.61
C LEU A 18 -2.39 -2.33 -5.17
N ALA A 19 -2.59 -3.30 -6.08
CA ALA A 19 -2.39 -4.72 -5.80
C ALA A 19 -0.93 -5.04 -5.42
N ARG A 20 0.05 -4.43 -6.09
CA ARG A 20 1.48 -4.57 -5.74
C ARG A 20 1.79 -3.98 -4.37
N ILE A 21 1.21 -2.82 -4.05
CA ILE A 21 1.34 -2.19 -2.73
C ILE A 21 0.78 -3.12 -1.65
N ALA A 22 -0.45 -3.61 -1.83
CA ALA A 22 -1.11 -4.50 -0.89
C ALA A 22 -0.28 -5.78 -0.64
N SER A 23 0.24 -6.39 -1.71
CA SER A 23 1.11 -7.56 -1.61
C SER A 23 2.41 -7.28 -0.83
N LYS A 24 3.09 -6.15 -1.10
CA LYS A 24 4.29 -5.74 -0.35
C LYS A 24 3.99 -5.47 1.12
N VAL A 25 2.91 -4.77 1.43
CA VAL A 25 2.47 -4.51 2.81
C VAL A 25 2.19 -5.82 3.54
N GLN A 26 1.46 -6.75 2.92
CA GLN A 26 1.16 -8.06 3.50
C GLN A 26 2.44 -8.87 3.74
N ALA A 27 3.38 -8.84 2.81
CA ALA A 27 4.63 -9.59 2.93
C ALA A 27 5.56 -9.05 4.02
N THR A 28 5.54 -7.74 4.29
CA THR A 28 6.59 -7.07 5.08
C THR A 28 6.11 -6.43 6.39
N LEU A 29 4.85 -6.01 6.46
CA LEU A 29 4.31 -5.28 7.62
C LEU A 29 3.34 -6.12 8.45
N VAL A 30 2.74 -7.17 7.88
CA VAL A 30 1.85 -8.08 8.61
C VAL A 30 2.67 -9.14 9.34
N PRO A 31 2.62 -9.21 10.68
CA PRO A 31 3.25 -10.28 11.43
C PRO A 31 2.65 -11.62 11.03
N LYS A 32 3.47 -12.55 10.53
CA LYS A 32 3.03 -13.91 10.22
C LYS A 32 2.96 -14.74 11.51
N PRO A 33 1.79 -15.23 11.92
CA PRO A 33 1.69 -16.15 13.05
C PRO A 33 2.46 -17.43 12.74
N GLY A 34 3.29 -17.89 13.67
CA GLY A 34 4.07 -19.13 13.52
C GLY A 34 5.24 -19.07 12.52
N ALA A 35 5.58 -17.90 11.97
CA ALA A 35 6.82 -17.78 11.20
C ALA A 35 8.00 -17.95 12.15
N ASP A 36 8.69 -19.08 11.99
CA ASP A 36 9.96 -19.37 12.64
C ASP A 36 10.91 -18.20 12.32
N ARG A 37 11.06 -17.28 13.28
CA ARG A 37 11.84 -16.06 13.05
C ARG A 37 13.29 -16.52 13.01
N ALA A 38 13.84 -16.65 11.80
CA ALA A 38 15.28 -16.71 11.62
C ALA A 38 15.91 -15.64 12.54
N ARG A 39 16.87 -16.05 13.38
CA ARG A 39 17.53 -15.15 14.35
C ARG A 39 18.40 -14.15 13.59
N VAL A 40 17.77 -13.17 12.97
CA VAL A 40 18.44 -12.03 12.35
C VAL A 40 18.71 -10.98 13.42
N SER A 41 19.79 -10.22 13.24
CA SER A 41 20.08 -9.10 14.13
C SER A 41 18.92 -8.08 14.10
N LEU A 42 18.69 -7.36 15.20
CA LEU A 42 17.72 -6.27 15.25
C LEU A 42 18.00 -5.20 14.18
N GLN A 43 19.28 -4.98 13.87
CA GLN A 43 19.70 -4.05 12.82
C GLN A 43 19.23 -4.52 11.43
N THR A 44 19.39 -5.81 11.12
CA THR A 44 18.90 -6.41 9.86
C THR A 44 17.38 -6.25 9.76
N ALA A 45 16.65 -6.65 10.80
CA ALA A 45 15.19 -6.52 10.82
C ALA A 45 14.71 -5.06 10.64
N ARG A 46 15.40 -4.10 11.27
CA ARG A 46 15.10 -2.67 11.11
C ARG A 46 15.39 -2.18 9.69
N ASN A 47 16.49 -2.60 9.09
CA ASN A 47 16.86 -2.23 7.72
C ASN A 47 15.88 -2.81 6.69
N ASP A 48 15.44 -4.06 6.87
CA ASP A 48 14.47 -4.69 5.99
C ASP A 48 13.12 -3.98 6.07
N ARG A 49 12.67 -3.63 7.28
CA ARG A 49 11.45 -2.85 7.46
C ARG A 49 11.54 -1.45 6.83
N ARG A 50 12.70 -0.79 6.94
CA ARG A 50 12.95 0.50 6.27
C ARG A 50 12.85 0.37 4.74
N ARG A 51 13.55 -0.60 4.14
CA ARG A 51 13.52 -0.84 2.69
C ARG A 51 12.12 -1.20 2.18
N ALA A 52 11.38 -1.97 2.98
CA ALA A 52 9.99 -2.30 2.68
C ALA A 52 9.10 -1.04 2.66
N MET A 53 9.24 -0.16 3.66
CA MET A 53 8.50 1.09 3.71
C MET A 53 8.87 2.01 2.54
N GLU A 54 10.16 2.16 2.22
CA GLU A 54 10.62 2.93 1.06
C GLU A 54 10.02 2.42 -0.24
N SER A 55 9.97 1.10 -0.43
CA SER A 55 9.35 0.49 -1.60
C SER A 55 7.84 0.78 -1.70
N VAL A 56 7.14 0.81 -0.57
CA VAL A 56 5.71 1.15 -0.53
C VAL A 56 5.51 2.62 -0.86
N LEU A 57 6.32 3.52 -0.29
CA LEU A 57 6.26 4.96 -0.55
C LEU A 57 6.51 5.28 -2.02
N VAL A 58 7.49 4.63 -2.67
CA VAL A 58 7.74 4.80 -4.11
C VAL A 58 6.53 4.39 -4.95
N LEU A 59 5.85 3.30 -4.59
CA LEU A 59 4.65 2.87 -5.32
C LEU A 59 3.45 3.79 -5.08
N LEU A 60 3.34 4.38 -3.89
CA LEU A 60 2.33 5.39 -3.57
C LEU A 60 2.60 6.72 -4.27
N ASP A 61 3.84 6.98 -4.69
CA ASP A 61 4.23 8.18 -5.43
C ASP A 61 3.86 8.13 -6.92
N ASP A 62 3.29 7.01 -7.38
CA ASP A 62 2.72 6.89 -8.73
C ASP A 62 1.61 7.95 -8.93
N ALA A 63 1.73 8.76 -9.99
CA ALA A 63 0.84 9.88 -10.23
C ALA A 63 -0.63 9.44 -10.35
N GLY A 64 -0.90 8.32 -11.01
CA GLY A 64 -2.26 7.79 -11.17
C GLY A 64 -2.83 7.30 -9.84
N VAL A 65 -2.01 6.67 -9.00
CA VAL A 65 -2.43 6.28 -7.65
C VAL A 65 -2.72 7.51 -6.78
N ARG A 66 -1.85 8.54 -6.81
CA ARG A 66 -2.07 9.78 -6.04
C ARG A 66 -3.35 10.48 -6.45
N GLU A 67 -3.59 10.61 -7.76
CA GLU A 67 -4.80 11.24 -8.29
C GLU A 67 -6.06 10.48 -7.89
N TYR A 68 -6.02 9.15 -8.00
CA TYR A 68 -7.14 8.29 -7.62
C TYR A 68 -7.45 8.37 -6.12
N VAL A 69 -6.43 8.31 -5.26
CA VAL A 69 -6.60 8.45 -3.80
C VAL A 69 -7.14 9.84 -3.44
N ALA A 70 -6.64 10.90 -4.07
CA ALA A 70 -7.15 12.25 -3.85
C ALA A 70 -8.60 12.43 -4.34
N GLU A 71 -9.02 11.71 -5.39
CA GLU A 71 -10.42 11.67 -5.81
C GLU A 71 -11.30 10.96 -4.80
N LEU A 72 -10.87 9.80 -4.28
CA LEU A 72 -11.60 9.09 -3.23
C LEU A 72 -11.76 9.92 -1.96
N ASP A 73 -10.72 10.64 -1.54
CA ASP A 73 -10.74 11.53 -0.37
C ASP A 73 -11.74 12.68 -0.56
N ARG A 74 -11.72 13.32 -1.73
CA ARG A 74 -12.71 14.37 -2.09
C ARG A 74 -14.15 13.88 -2.09
N LEU A 75 -14.36 12.59 -2.39
CA LEU A 75 -15.68 11.95 -2.37
C LEU A 75 -16.09 11.44 -0.98
N GLY A 76 -15.21 11.52 0.03
CA GLY A 76 -15.43 10.96 1.36
C GLY A 76 -15.50 9.43 1.37
N ALA A 77 -14.81 8.79 0.43
CA ALA A 77 -14.75 7.34 0.26
C ALA A 77 -13.49 6.69 0.89
N LEU A 78 -12.66 7.51 1.56
CA LEU A 78 -11.51 7.13 2.39
C LEU A 78 -11.75 7.59 3.83
#